data_AF-A0A7J6S856-F1
#
_entry.id   AF-A0A7J6S856-F1
#
_cell.length_a   1.000
_cell.length_b   1.000
_cell.length_c   1.000
_cell.angle_alpha   90.00
_cell.angle_beta   90.00
_cell.angle_gamma   90.00
#
_symmetry.space_group_name_H-M   'P 1'
#
loop_
_entity.id
_entity.type
_entity.pdbx_description
1 polymer ?
#
loop_
_entity_poly.entity_id
_entity_poly.type
_entity_poly.pdbx_seq_one_letter_code
_entity_poly.pdbx_strand_id
1 'polypeptide(L)'
;GEKGDGDALRARSEAFKYKIMHWFSLASAIALHALENPSGEAEDIADHPQFLYREPRLHVEESSKEGEVCDGAEDECYFEIIGELTDHEKATLQSADDILLVCQWITEGIATAAADPHLLNIPPPILSRVFQEISTGMLGFNQSWKIAMVPFPFPFAQMMSLLILGVVFLMPMEITHSLDRWAPAMLFATLCVVGFTGLNRICVELEEPFGDDPNDIPIQKLQ
;
A
#
# COMPACT_ATOMS: atom_id res chain seq x y z
N GLY A 1 39.97 -28.69 8.36
CA GLY A 1 39.85 -27.60 9.34
C GLY A 1 39.22 -26.40 8.67
N GLU A 2 40.00 -25.63 7.92
CA GLU A 2 39.59 -24.32 7.37
C GLU A 2 38.54 -24.34 6.25
N LYS A 3 38.51 -25.38 5.40
CA LYS A 3 37.54 -25.45 4.29
C LYS A 3 36.10 -25.59 4.78
N GLY A 4 35.87 -26.34 5.86
CA GLY A 4 34.54 -26.53 6.44
C GLY A 4 34.01 -25.32 7.21
N ASP A 5 34.90 -24.50 7.77
CA ASP A 5 34.54 -23.27 8.49
C ASP A 5 34.08 -22.16 7.53
N GLY A 6 34.78 -22.01 6.39
CA GLY A 6 34.36 -21.10 5.31
C GLY A 6 33.03 -21.49 4.67
N ASP A 7 32.77 -22.79 4.49
CA ASP A 7 31.50 -23.28 3.93
C ASP A 7 30.32 -23.05 4.90
N ALA A 8 30.55 -23.23 6.21
CA ALA A 8 29.54 -22.95 7.24
C ALA A 8 29.20 -21.45 7.36
N LEU A 9 30.21 -20.57 7.28
CA LEU A 9 30.00 -19.12 7.26
C LEU A 9 29.22 -18.65 6.03
N ARG A 10 29.52 -19.22 4.85
CA ARG A 10 28.77 -18.95 3.62
C ARG A 10 27.31 -19.38 3.74
N ALA A 11 27.05 -20.58 4.27
CA ALA A 11 25.69 -21.05 4.49
C ALA A 11 24.90 -20.14 5.45
N ARG A 12 25.54 -19.66 6.53
CA ARG A 12 24.92 -18.69 7.47
C ARG A 12 24.61 -17.36 6.80
N SER A 13 25.52 -16.85 5.96
CA SER A 13 25.33 -15.59 5.23
C SER A 13 24.18 -15.69 4.22
N GLU A 14 24.10 -16.78 3.47
CA GLU A 14 23.00 -17.04 2.53
C GLU A 14 21.65 -17.18 3.25
N ALA A 15 21.62 -17.91 4.37
CA ALA A 15 20.42 -18.04 5.19
C ALA A 15 19.93 -16.68 5.73
N PHE A 16 20.86 -15.84 6.19
CA PHE A 16 20.54 -14.48 6.65
C PHE A 16 19.97 -13.63 5.50
N LYS A 17 20.62 -13.65 4.32
CA LYS A 17 20.15 -12.93 3.14
C LYS A 17 18.73 -13.36 2.75
N TYR A 18 18.47 -14.67 2.71
CA TYR A 18 17.16 -15.21 2.42
C TYR A 18 16.11 -14.74 3.43
N LYS A 19 16.42 -14.80 4.72
CA LYS A 19 15.48 -14.39 5.77
C LYS A 19 15.13 -12.90 5.70
N ILE A 20 16.12 -12.06 5.41
CA ILE A 20 15.90 -10.62 5.22
C ILE A 20 15.04 -10.35 3.97
N MET A 21 15.31 -11.02 2.84
CA MET A 21 14.48 -10.89 1.63
C MET A 21 13.03 -11.31 1.88
N HIS A 22 12.82 -12.43 2.58
CA HIS A 22 11.50 -12.90 2.99
C HIS A 22 10.78 -11.82 3.81
N TRP A 23 11.39 -11.33 4.90
CA TRP A 23 10.75 -10.34 5.76
C TRP A 23 10.48 -9.00 5.06
N PHE A 24 11.35 -8.53 4.16
CA PHE A 24 11.06 -7.32 3.39
C PHE A 24 9.90 -7.52 2.41
N SER A 25 9.84 -8.65 1.70
CA SER A 25 8.72 -8.97 0.82
C SER A 25 7.40 -9.12 1.59
N LEU A 26 7.45 -9.75 2.77
CA LEU A 26 6.33 -9.89 3.68
C LEU A 26 5.86 -8.53 4.20
N ALA A 27 6.77 -7.67 4.66
CA ALA A 27 6.43 -6.32 5.13
C ALA A 27 5.76 -5.49 4.02
N SER A 28 6.26 -5.58 2.79
CA SER A 28 5.67 -4.89 1.64
C SER A 28 4.27 -5.41 1.33
N ALA A 29 4.12 -6.73 1.26
CA ALA A 29 2.84 -7.39 0.96
C ALA A 29 1.77 -7.03 2.01
N ILE A 30 2.09 -7.15 3.30
CA ILE A 30 1.13 -6.81 4.37
C ILE A 30 0.83 -5.31 4.37
N ALA A 31 1.82 -4.44 4.12
CA ALA A 31 1.61 -2.99 4.05
C ALA A 31 0.65 -2.58 2.94
N LEU A 32 0.81 -3.16 1.75
CA LEU A 32 -0.04 -2.85 0.61
C LEU A 32 -1.44 -3.44 0.79
N HIS A 33 -1.55 -4.69 1.24
CA HIS A 33 -2.84 -5.32 1.55
C HIS A 33 -3.62 -4.55 2.63
N ALA A 34 -2.94 -4.06 3.67
CA ALA A 34 -3.57 -3.21 4.67
C ALA A 34 -4.16 -1.94 4.04
N LEU A 35 -3.41 -1.26 3.18
CA LEU A 35 -3.89 -0.03 2.52
C LEU A 35 -5.11 -0.27 1.63
N GLU A 36 -5.16 -1.41 0.93
CA GLU A 36 -6.30 -1.83 0.10
C GLU A 36 -7.54 -2.13 0.95
N ASN A 37 -7.35 -2.75 2.13
CA ASN A 37 -8.44 -3.18 3.01
C ASN A 37 -8.35 -2.55 4.41
N PRO A 38 -8.46 -1.22 4.56
CA PRO A 38 -8.26 -0.55 5.85
C PRO A 38 -9.36 -0.88 6.87
N SER A 39 -10.58 -1.20 6.42
CA SER A 39 -11.69 -1.58 7.30
C SER A 39 -11.86 -3.09 7.48
N GLY A 40 -10.99 -3.89 6.89
CA GLY A 40 -11.03 -5.34 6.96
C GLY A 40 -10.95 -5.84 8.41
N GLU A 41 -11.70 -6.90 8.72
CA GLU A 41 -11.46 -7.66 9.94
C GLU A 41 -10.02 -8.23 9.89
N ALA A 42 -9.42 -8.52 11.04
CA ALA A 42 -8.11 -9.13 11.09
C ALA A 42 -8.18 -10.55 10.48
N GLU A 43 -8.02 -10.65 9.17
CA GLU A 43 -7.99 -11.89 8.42
C GLU A 43 -6.60 -12.52 8.52
N ASP A 44 -6.57 -13.85 8.52
CA ASP A 44 -5.33 -14.60 8.62
C ASP A 44 -4.54 -14.47 7.30
N ILE A 45 -3.47 -13.68 7.34
CA ILE A 45 -2.54 -13.44 6.23
C ILE A 45 -2.01 -14.77 5.65
N ALA A 46 -1.90 -15.81 6.47
CA ALA A 46 -1.31 -17.07 6.06
C ALA A 46 -2.13 -17.81 4.99
N ASP A 47 -3.46 -17.70 5.05
CA ASP A 47 -4.39 -18.41 4.19
C ASP A 47 -5.16 -17.46 3.26
N HIS A 48 -4.82 -16.17 3.26
CA HIS A 48 -5.53 -15.17 2.48
C HIS A 48 -5.16 -15.26 0.98
N PRO A 49 -6.16 -15.33 0.07
CA PRO A 49 -5.97 -15.68 -1.34
C PRO A 49 -5.17 -14.65 -2.13
N GLN A 50 -5.07 -13.40 -1.65
CA GLN A 50 -4.28 -12.35 -2.31
C GLN A 50 -2.75 -12.50 -2.11
N PHE A 51 -2.26 -13.39 -1.25
CA PHE A 51 -0.81 -13.57 -1.04
C PHE A 51 -0.26 -14.74 -1.84
N LEU A 52 0.76 -14.48 -2.66
CA LEU A 52 1.44 -15.49 -3.48
C LEU A 52 2.84 -15.75 -2.96
N TYR A 53 3.09 -16.96 -2.45
CA TYR A 53 4.41 -17.37 -1.97
C TYR A 53 5.28 -17.89 -3.13
N ARG A 54 6.45 -17.29 -3.33
CA ARG A 54 7.40 -17.63 -4.41
C ARG A 54 8.77 -18.03 -3.85
N GLU A 55 9.43 -18.98 -4.50
CA GLU A 55 10.82 -19.31 -4.18
C GLU A 55 11.79 -18.15 -4.51
N PRO A 56 12.86 -17.98 -3.72
CA PRO A 56 13.87 -16.95 -3.93
C PRO A 56 14.65 -17.19 -5.24
N ARG A 57 14.62 -16.22 -6.16
CA ARG A 57 15.50 -16.24 -7.34
C ARG A 57 16.88 -15.70 -6.95
N LEU A 58 17.84 -16.59 -6.70
CA LEU A 58 19.23 -16.24 -6.33
C LEU A 58 20.08 -15.79 -7.52
N HIS A 59 19.67 -16.11 -8.75
CA HIS A 59 20.34 -15.67 -9.97
C HIS A 59 19.49 -14.61 -10.65
N VAL A 60 20.09 -13.43 -10.87
CA VAL A 60 19.60 -12.44 -11.83
C VAL A 60 19.83 -13.04 -13.21
N GLU A 61 18.95 -13.93 -13.66
CA GLU A 61 18.70 -13.99 -15.09
C GLU A 61 18.04 -12.65 -15.43
N GLU A 62 18.62 -11.92 -16.38
CA GLU A 62 18.01 -10.74 -16.98
C GLU A 62 16.61 -11.13 -17.47
N SER A 63 15.60 -10.94 -16.63
CA SER A 63 14.23 -10.83 -17.08
C SER A 63 14.13 -9.48 -17.78
N SER A 64 14.66 -9.45 -19.01
CA SER A 64 14.28 -8.49 -20.05
C SER A 64 12.80 -8.69 -20.33
N LYS A 65 11.97 -8.17 -19.42
CA LYS A 65 10.57 -7.80 -19.60
C LYS A 65 10.25 -6.63 -18.67
N GLU A 66 11.11 -5.61 -18.64
CA GLU A 66 10.62 -4.27 -18.39
C GLU A 66 9.68 -3.92 -19.56
N GLY A 67 8.38 -3.88 -19.29
CA GLY A 67 7.39 -3.33 -20.22
C GLY A 67 6.67 -4.33 -21.12
N GLU A 68 6.40 -5.56 -20.69
CA GLU A 68 5.22 -6.23 -21.22
C GLU A 68 4.02 -5.55 -20.56
N VAL A 69 3.44 -4.58 -21.27
CA VAL A 69 2.08 -4.13 -21.02
C VAL A 69 1.21 -5.39 -21.06
N CYS A 70 0.79 -5.86 -19.89
CA CYS A 70 -0.19 -6.93 -19.76
C CYS A 70 -1.51 -6.39 -20.33
N ASP A 71 -1.68 -6.59 -21.63
CA ASP A 71 -2.87 -6.25 -22.39
C ASP A 71 -3.74 -7.51 -22.46
N GLY A 72 -4.69 -7.61 -21.53
CA GLY A 72 -5.83 -8.51 -21.67
C GLY A 72 -6.00 -9.59 -20.59
N ALA A 73 -7.24 -9.67 -20.11
CA ALA A 73 -7.84 -10.59 -19.15
C ALA A 73 -7.68 -10.17 -17.67
N GLU A 74 -8.70 -10.49 -16.88
CA GLU A 74 -8.83 -10.23 -15.46
C GLU A 74 -7.69 -10.90 -14.69
N ASP A 75 -6.50 -10.30 -14.69
CA ASP A 75 -5.36 -10.76 -13.92
C ASP A 75 -5.65 -10.45 -12.45
N GLU A 76 -6.00 -11.50 -11.68
CA GLU A 76 -5.96 -11.45 -10.22
C GLU A 76 -4.53 -11.05 -9.81
N CYS A 77 -4.35 -9.80 -9.38
CA CYS A 77 -3.06 -9.31 -8.89
C CYS A 77 -2.86 -9.80 -7.45
N TYR A 78 -1.73 -10.48 -7.20
CA TYR A 78 -1.36 -10.99 -5.89
C TYR A 78 -0.17 -10.21 -5.30
N PHE A 79 -0.12 -10.11 -3.98
CA PHE A 79 1.06 -9.64 -3.26
C PHE A 79 2.09 -10.77 -3.14
N GLU A 80 3.25 -10.59 -3.77
CA GLU A 80 4.28 -11.64 -3.80
C GLU A 80 5.10 -11.70 -2.50
N ILE A 81 5.17 -12.86 -1.85
CA ILE A 81 6.01 -13.08 -0.67
C ILE A 81 7.12 -14.06 -1.05
N ILE A 82 8.37 -13.69 -0.80
CA ILE A 82 9.51 -14.57 -1.07
C ILE A 82 9.62 -15.57 0.08
N GLY A 83 9.36 -16.85 -0.18
CA GLY A 83 9.41 -17.92 0.81
C GLY A 83 8.14 -18.09 1.61
N GLU A 84 7.89 -19.30 2.10
CA GLU A 84 6.72 -19.64 2.90
C GLU A 84 6.85 -19.12 4.34
N LEU A 85 5.71 -18.74 4.93
CA LEU A 85 5.61 -18.43 6.35
C LEU A 85 5.85 -19.68 7.20
N THR A 86 6.75 -19.57 8.17
CA THR A 86 6.93 -20.61 9.18
C THR A 86 5.76 -20.66 10.16
N ASP A 87 5.52 -21.81 10.79
CA ASP A 87 4.46 -21.97 11.81
C ASP A 87 4.58 -20.93 12.94
N HIS A 88 5.80 -20.55 13.30
CA HIS A 88 6.06 -19.51 14.29
C HIS A 88 5.62 -18.13 13.79
N GLU A 89 5.95 -17.78 12.54
CA GLU A 89 5.54 -16.51 11.95
C GLU A 89 4.03 -16.42 11.85
N LYS A 90 3.36 -17.47 11.37
CA LYS A 90 1.89 -17.57 11.34
C LYS A 90 1.26 -17.41 12.73
N ALA A 91 1.86 -18.03 13.74
CA ALA A 91 1.37 -17.91 15.11
C ALA A 91 1.56 -16.50 15.71
N THR A 92 2.46 -15.70 15.16
CA THR A 92 2.73 -14.34 15.67
C THR A 92 1.98 -13.26 14.88
N LEU A 93 1.75 -13.48 13.57
CA LEU A 93 0.98 -12.63 12.67
C LEU A 93 -0.53 -12.89 12.85
N GLN A 94 -1.09 -12.30 13.90
CA GLN A 94 -2.51 -12.48 14.26
C GLN A 94 -3.18 -11.16 14.64
N SER A 95 -2.52 -10.02 14.39
CA SER A 95 -2.85 -8.76 15.05
C SER A 95 -2.91 -7.56 14.11
N ALA A 96 -3.60 -6.50 14.54
CA ALA A 96 -3.73 -5.26 13.76
C ALA A 96 -2.39 -4.54 13.48
N ASP A 97 -1.29 -4.94 14.13
CA ASP A 97 0.04 -4.30 14.03
C ASP A 97 1.09 -5.18 13.31
N ASP A 98 0.65 -6.14 12.49
CA ASP A 98 1.53 -7.15 11.87
C ASP A 98 2.69 -6.55 11.04
N ILE A 99 2.49 -5.40 10.38
CA ILE A 99 3.55 -4.68 9.65
C ILE A 99 4.63 -4.18 10.60
N LEU A 100 4.24 -3.63 11.76
CA LEU A 100 5.18 -3.15 12.76
C LEU A 100 6.00 -4.32 13.33
N LEU A 101 5.35 -5.46 13.55
CA LEU A 101 5.99 -6.68 14.01
C LEU A 101 7.05 -7.17 13.01
N VAL A 102 6.73 -7.24 11.72
CA VAL A 102 7.72 -7.66 10.70
C VAL A 102 8.86 -6.65 10.60
N CYS A 103 8.61 -5.34 10.66
CA CYS A 103 9.68 -4.35 10.69
C CYS A 103 10.54 -4.43 11.96
N GLN A 104 9.97 -4.84 13.09
CA GLN A 104 10.73 -5.15 14.30
C GLN A 104 11.65 -6.36 14.06
N TRP A 105 11.16 -7.44 13.42
CA TRP A 105 11.99 -8.60 13.07
C TRP A 105 13.15 -8.24 12.15
N ILE A 106 12.90 -7.40 11.14
CA ILE A 106 13.96 -6.90 10.24
C ILE A 106 15.01 -6.12 11.04
N THR A 107 14.55 -5.20 11.89
CA THR A 107 15.45 -4.35 12.69
C THR A 107 16.28 -5.18 13.66
N GLU A 108 15.65 -6.12 14.37
CA GLU A 108 16.32 -7.03 15.29
C GLU A 108 17.30 -7.94 14.55
N GLY A 109 16.88 -8.55 13.43
CA GLY A 109 17.72 -9.42 12.62
C GLY A 109 18.98 -8.72 12.09
N ILE A 110 18.85 -7.48 11.61
CA ILE A 110 19.99 -6.66 11.18
C ILE A 110 20.89 -6.30 12.36
N ALA A 111 20.32 -5.92 13.51
CA ALA A 111 21.08 -5.59 14.71
C ALA A 111 21.87 -6.78 15.26
N THR A 112 21.24 -7.96 15.31
CA THR A 112 21.88 -9.22 15.71
C THR A 112 22.97 -9.63 14.73
N ALA A 113 22.75 -9.48 13.42
CA ALA A 113 23.76 -9.77 12.42
C ALA A 113 24.96 -8.82 12.50
N ALA A 114 24.72 -7.53 12.76
CA ALA A 114 25.78 -6.53 12.95
C ALA A 114 26.64 -6.77 14.22
N ALA A 115 26.13 -7.52 15.20
CA ALA A 115 26.88 -7.91 16.38
C ALA A 115 27.90 -9.04 16.09
N ASP A 116 27.77 -9.76 14.98
CA ASP A 116 28.70 -10.79 14.52
C ASP A 116 29.53 -10.27 13.32
N PRO A 117 30.81 -9.87 13.52
CA PRO A 117 31.66 -9.35 12.45
C PRO A 117 31.92 -10.33 11.31
N HIS A 118 31.71 -11.64 11.53
CA HIS A 118 31.85 -12.65 10.49
C HIS A 118 30.61 -12.77 9.60
N LEU A 119 29.46 -12.23 10.04
CA LEU A 119 28.20 -12.25 9.31
C LEU A 119 27.92 -10.91 8.61
N LEU A 120 28.05 -9.79 9.34
CA LEU A 120 27.80 -8.46 8.80
C LEU A 120 28.85 -7.46 9.26
N ASN A 121 29.87 -7.24 8.44
CA ASN A 121 30.94 -6.28 8.72
C ASN A 121 30.67 -4.93 8.03
N ILE A 122 29.87 -4.08 8.69
CA ILE A 122 29.49 -2.76 8.18
C ILE A 122 29.88 -1.67 9.19
N PRO A 123 30.51 -0.57 8.75
CA PRO A 123 30.78 0.58 9.61
C PRO A 123 29.50 1.16 10.25
N PRO A 124 29.54 1.59 11.53
CA PRO A 124 28.36 2.10 12.23
C PRO A 124 27.57 3.21 11.51
N PRO A 125 28.18 4.19 10.82
CA PRO A 125 27.42 5.22 10.09
C PRO A 125 26.55 4.67 8.96
N ILE A 126 26.99 3.59 8.28
CA ILE A 126 26.22 2.96 7.19
C ILE A 126 25.08 2.14 7.80
N LEU A 127 25.35 1.40 8.87
CA LEU A 127 24.33 0.64 9.59
C LEU A 127 23.21 1.55 10.12
N SER A 128 23.57 2.70 10.71
CA SER A 128 22.60 3.70 11.14
C SER A 128 21.73 4.21 9.98
N ARG A 129 22.27 4.32 8.76
CA ARG A 129 21.46 4.72 7.60
C ARG A 129 20.42 3.67 7.22
N VAL A 130 20.77 2.38 7.29
CA VAL A 130 19.81 1.29 7.03
C VAL A 130 18.61 1.37 7.98
N PHE A 131 18.84 1.57 9.29
CA PHE A 131 17.75 1.74 10.24
C PHE A 131 16.92 3.01 9.99
N GLN A 132 17.55 4.09 9.55
CA GLN A 132 16.83 5.31 9.16
C GLN A 132 15.92 5.08 7.94
N GLU A 133 16.36 4.34 6.93
CA GLU A 133 15.53 4.02 5.76
C GLU A 133 14.34 3.14 6.14
N ILE A 134 14.54 2.12 6.98
CA ILE A 134 13.45 1.27 7.50
C ILE A 134 12.44 2.13 8.27
N SER A 135 12.91 3.02 9.15
CA SER A 135 12.05 3.95 9.88
C SER A 135 11.33 4.94 8.95
N THR A 136 11.96 5.35 7.86
CA THR A 136 11.37 6.26 6.87
C THR A 136 10.28 5.55 6.07
N GLY A 137 10.50 4.29 5.67
CA GLY A 137 9.48 3.45 5.04
C GLY A 137 8.27 3.25 5.94
N MET A 138 8.49 2.94 7.22
CA MET A 138 7.43 2.82 8.22
C MET A 138 6.66 4.13 8.42
N LEU A 139 7.35 5.28 8.41
CA LEU A 139 6.69 6.59 8.48
C LEU A 139 5.81 6.83 7.25
N GLY A 140 6.29 6.50 6.05
CA GLY A 140 5.54 6.59 4.81
C GLY A 140 4.27 5.73 4.84
N PHE A 141 4.40 4.46 5.24
CA PHE A 141 3.24 3.58 5.44
C PHE A 141 2.24 4.18 6.43
N ASN A 142 2.69 4.65 7.60
CA ASN A 142 1.81 5.25 8.60
C ASN A 142 1.10 6.53 8.11
N GLN A 143 1.70 7.28 7.18
CA GLN A 143 1.05 8.44 6.56
C GLN A 143 -0.05 8.00 5.61
N SER A 144 0.21 7.00 4.75
CA SER A 144 -0.79 6.41 3.87
C SER A 144 -1.93 5.75 4.66
N TRP A 145 -1.59 5.02 5.74
CA TRP A 145 -2.54 4.37 6.63
C TRP A 145 -3.52 5.37 7.26
N LYS A 146 -3.04 6.55 7.67
CA LYS A 146 -3.94 7.61 8.19
C LYS A 146 -4.92 8.11 7.15
N ILE A 147 -4.53 8.17 5.88
CA ILE A 147 -5.44 8.57 4.80
C ILE A 147 -6.50 7.47 4.61
N ALA A 148 -6.08 6.21 4.58
CA ALA A 148 -6.98 5.07 4.41
C ALA A 148 -7.96 4.87 5.59
N MET A 149 -7.50 5.05 6.83
CA MET A 149 -8.27 4.75 8.04
C MET A 149 -9.09 5.91 8.60
N VAL A 150 -8.73 7.17 8.32
CA VAL A 150 -9.42 8.31 8.91
C VAL A 150 -10.58 8.72 8.00
N PRO A 151 -11.84 8.37 8.34
CA PRO A 151 -12.95 8.72 7.48
C PRO A 151 -13.16 10.22 7.44
N PHE A 152 -13.65 10.71 6.32
CA PHE A 152 -14.07 12.10 6.20
C PHE A 152 -15.13 12.45 7.26
N PRO A 153 -15.08 13.62 7.91
CA PRO A 153 -16.00 13.95 9.00
C PRO A 153 -17.46 13.93 8.52
N PHE A 154 -18.25 13.01 9.08
CA PHE A 154 -19.66 12.82 8.71
C PHE A 154 -20.51 14.12 8.73
N PRO A 155 -20.43 14.99 9.75
CA PRO A 155 -21.17 16.24 9.74
C PRO A 155 -20.79 17.16 8.57
N PHE A 156 -19.54 17.11 8.12
CA PHE A 156 -19.07 17.91 7.01
C PHE A 156 -19.61 17.37 5.68
N ALA A 157 -19.65 16.05 5.49
CA ALA A 157 -20.29 15.41 4.33
C ALA A 157 -21.79 15.74 4.24
N GLN A 158 -22.50 15.77 5.38
CA GLN A 158 -23.90 16.17 5.44
C GLN A 158 -24.10 17.62 5.01
N MET A 159 -23.28 18.54 5.52
CA MET A 159 -23.35 19.95 5.15
C MET A 159 -23.05 20.17 3.66
N MET A 160 -22.05 19.49 3.10
CA MET A 160 -21.76 19.54 1.67
C MET A 160 -22.93 19.03 0.83
N SER A 161 -23.55 17.93 1.23
CA SER A 161 -24.75 17.39 0.56
C SER A 161 -25.91 18.39 0.56
N LEU A 162 -26.16 19.08 1.68
CA LEU A 162 -27.18 20.12 1.77
C LEU A 162 -26.87 21.33 0.88
N LEU A 163 -25.60 21.75 0.80
CA LEU A 163 -25.19 22.85 -0.07
C LEU A 163 -25.36 22.49 -1.55
N ILE A 164 -24.98 21.28 -1.95
CA ILE A 164 -25.21 20.77 -3.31
C ILE A 164 -26.71 20.70 -3.62
N LEU A 165 -27.54 20.27 -2.68
CA LEU A 165 -29.00 20.30 -2.83
C LEU A 165 -29.51 21.73 -3.08
N GLY A 166 -28.97 22.71 -2.33
CA GLY A 166 -29.24 24.13 -2.54
C GLY A 166 -28.86 24.57 -3.96
N VAL A 167 -27.68 24.19 -4.46
CA VAL A 167 -27.27 24.46 -5.84
C VAL A 167 -28.22 23.83 -6.85
N VAL A 168 -28.61 22.57 -6.65
CA VAL A 168 -29.52 21.84 -7.57
C VAL A 168 -30.88 22.53 -7.71
N PHE A 169 -31.43 23.10 -6.63
CA PHE A 169 -32.76 23.73 -6.68
C PHE A 169 -32.70 25.24 -6.89
N LEU A 170 -31.84 25.96 -6.18
CA LEU A 170 -31.84 27.43 -6.18
C LEU A 170 -31.16 27.99 -7.43
N MET A 171 -30.07 27.38 -7.92
CA MET A 171 -29.39 27.92 -9.11
C MET A 171 -30.27 27.91 -10.37
N PRO A 172 -31.01 26.83 -10.70
CA PRO A 172 -31.94 26.88 -11.82
C PRO A 172 -33.04 27.93 -11.67
N MET A 173 -33.57 28.14 -10.44
CA MET A 173 -34.57 29.17 -10.18
C MET A 173 -34.02 30.57 -10.44
N GLU A 174 -32.83 30.89 -9.93
CA GLU A 174 -32.20 32.20 -10.13
C GLU A 174 -31.82 32.46 -11.59
N ILE A 175 -31.31 31.44 -12.29
CA ILE A 175 -30.91 31.54 -13.71
C ILE A 175 -32.15 31.75 -14.60
N THR A 176 -33.24 31.04 -14.34
CA THR A 176 -34.50 31.20 -15.10
C THR A 176 -35.21 32.52 -14.78
N HIS A 177 -35.05 33.05 -13.57
CA HIS A 177 -35.52 34.40 -13.22
C HIS A 177 -34.71 35.50 -13.92
N SER A 178 -33.40 35.31 -14.05
CA SER A 178 -32.48 36.32 -14.59
C SER A 178 -32.42 36.36 -16.13
N LEU A 179 -32.75 35.26 -16.80
CA LEU A 179 -32.67 35.14 -18.25
C LEU A 179 -34.08 35.00 -18.87
N ASP A 180 -34.46 35.97 -19.70
CA ASP A 180 -35.76 35.97 -20.40
C ASP A 180 -35.91 34.84 -21.44
N ARG A 181 -34.80 34.21 -21.85
CA ARG A 181 -34.78 33.16 -22.88
C ARG A 181 -34.58 31.79 -22.27
N TRP A 182 -35.55 30.90 -22.48
CA TRP A 182 -35.56 29.54 -21.91
C TRP A 182 -34.37 28.66 -22.34
N ALA A 183 -33.94 28.74 -23.60
CA ALA A 183 -32.87 27.90 -24.14
C ALA A 183 -31.49 28.16 -23.46
N PRO A 184 -30.96 29.40 -23.41
CA PRO A 184 -29.73 29.66 -22.67
C PRO A 184 -29.90 29.46 -21.16
N ALA A 185 -31.06 29.78 -20.58
CA ALA A 185 -31.32 29.55 -19.16
C ALA A 185 -31.17 28.07 -18.77
N MET A 186 -31.76 27.17 -19.57
CA MET A 186 -31.67 25.73 -19.36
C MET A 186 -30.23 25.23 -19.53
N LEU A 187 -29.50 25.70 -20.54
CA LEU A 187 -28.09 25.33 -20.75
C LEU A 187 -27.21 25.75 -19.56
N PHE A 188 -27.29 27.01 -19.13
CA PHE A 188 -26.50 27.51 -18.01
C PHE A 188 -26.87 26.83 -16.69
N ALA A 189 -28.15 26.63 -16.42
CA ALA A 189 -28.60 25.90 -15.23
C ALA A 189 -28.04 24.47 -15.21
N THR A 190 -28.09 23.77 -16.35
CA THR A 190 -27.53 22.41 -16.48
C THR A 190 -26.03 22.41 -16.26
N LEU A 191 -25.29 23.34 -16.87
CA LEU A 191 -23.84 23.43 -16.72
C LEU A 191 -23.43 23.72 -15.28
N CYS A 192 -24.13 24.61 -14.58
CA CYS A 192 -23.87 24.90 -13.17
C CYS A 192 -24.13 23.66 -12.30
N VAL A 193 -25.29 23.02 -12.45
CA VAL A 193 -25.63 21.84 -11.64
C VAL A 193 -24.62 20.72 -11.89
N VAL A 194 -24.38 20.35 -13.16
CA VAL A 194 -23.40 19.31 -13.52
C VAL A 194 -22.00 19.66 -13.03
N GLY A 195 -21.58 20.92 -13.14
CA GLY A 195 -20.28 21.38 -12.67
C GLY A 195 -20.09 21.19 -11.17
N PHE A 196 -21.05 21.64 -10.36
CA PHE A 196 -20.97 21.52 -8.90
C PHE A 196 -21.15 20.07 -8.41
N THR A 197 -22.11 19.33 -8.97
CA THR A 197 -22.29 17.92 -8.60
C THR A 197 -21.11 17.06 -9.05
N GLY A 198 -20.55 17.35 -10.23
CA GLY A 198 -19.37 16.68 -10.76
C GLY A 198 -18.13 16.94 -9.91
N LEU A 199 -17.90 18.21 -9.52
CA LEU A 199 -16.82 18.55 -8.60
C LEU A 199 -16.96 17.80 -7.27
N ASN A 200 -18.15 17.77 -6.69
CA ASN A 200 -18.40 17.04 -5.45
C ASN A 200 -18.13 15.53 -5.60
N ARG A 201 -18.50 14.93 -6.74
CA ARG A 201 -18.19 13.52 -7.03
C ARG A 201 -16.70 13.26 -7.12
N ILE A 202 -15.94 14.14 -7.79
CA ILE A 202 -14.48 14.04 -7.84
C ILE A 202 -13.88 14.15 -6.44
N CYS A 203 -14.38 15.05 -5.59
CA CYS A 203 -13.91 15.14 -4.20
C CYS A 203 -14.16 13.85 -3.42
N VAL A 204 -15.35 13.26 -3.54
CA VAL A 204 -15.68 11.98 -2.88
C VAL A 204 -14.76 10.86 -3.37
N GLU A 205 -14.47 10.78 -4.66
CA GLU A 205 -13.51 9.78 -5.19
C GLU A 205 -12.12 9.97 -4.57
N LEU A 206 -11.63 11.20 -4.51
CA LEU A 206 -10.30 11.51 -3.97
C LEU A 206 -10.17 11.27 -2.45
N GLU A 207 -11.28 11.02 -1.75
CA GLU A 207 -11.27 10.66 -0.33
C GLU A 207 -10.86 9.19 -0.10
N GLU A 208 -11.00 8.30 -1.09
CA GLU A 208 -10.70 6.87 -0.99
C GLU A 208 -9.69 6.40 -2.06
N PRO A 209 -8.42 6.88 -2.03
CA PRO A 209 -7.47 6.70 -3.14
C PRO A 209 -6.88 5.28 -3.27
N PHE A 210 -7.30 4.36 -2.40
CA PHE A 210 -6.72 3.03 -2.22
C PHE A 210 -7.72 1.90 -2.51
N GLY A 211 -8.88 2.23 -3.11
CA GLY A 211 -9.91 1.27 -3.47
C GLY A 211 -9.66 0.62 -4.84
N ASP A 212 -10.76 0.21 -5.47
CA ASP A 212 -10.81 -0.51 -6.75
C ASP A 212 -11.34 0.36 -7.92
N ASP A 213 -11.49 1.67 -7.72
CA ASP A 213 -12.02 2.55 -8.75
C ASP A 213 -10.96 2.86 -9.83
N PRO A 214 -11.37 3.20 -11.07
CA PRO A 214 -10.44 3.38 -12.19
C PRO A 214 -9.37 4.47 -12.00
N ASN A 215 -9.59 5.41 -11.06
CA ASN A 215 -8.65 6.48 -10.76
C ASN A 215 -7.86 6.24 -9.46
N ASP A 216 -8.04 5.08 -8.83
CA ASP A 216 -7.31 4.72 -7.63
C ASP A 216 -5.87 4.35 -7.94
N ILE A 217 -5.06 4.40 -6.88
CA ILE A 217 -3.66 4.02 -6.98
C ILE A 217 -3.60 2.50 -7.21
N PRO A 218 -2.90 1.99 -8.23
CA PRO A 218 -2.80 0.56 -8.47
C PRO A 218 -1.84 -0.08 -7.45
N ILE A 219 -2.33 -0.30 -6.23
CA ILE A 219 -1.56 -0.77 -5.07
C ILE A 219 -0.76 -2.02 -5.39
N GLN A 220 -1.36 -2.96 -6.10
CA GLN A 220 -0.74 -4.24 -6.43
C GLN A 220 0.41 -4.11 -7.44
N LYS A 221 0.46 -3.00 -8.21
CA LYS A 221 1.57 -2.71 -9.13
C LYS A 221 2.71 -1.92 -8.46
N LEU A 222 2.59 -1.56 -7.19
CA LEU A 222 3.63 -0.85 -6.45
C LEU A 222 4.70 -1.78 -5.87
N GLN A 223 4.45 -3.09 -5.87
CA GLN A 223 5.37 -4.12 -5.40
C GLN A 223 6.26 -4.67 -6.52
#